data_AF-A0A2V5N8J0-F1
#
_entry.id   AF-A0A2V5N8J0-F1
#
_cell.length_a   1.000
_cell.length_b   1.000
_cell.length_c   1.000
_cell.angle_alpha   90.00
_cell.angle_beta   90.00
_cell.angle_gamma   90.00
#
_symmetry.space_group_name_H-M   'P 1'
#
loop_
_entity.id
_entity.type
_entity.pdbx_description
1 polymer ?
#
loop_
_entity_poly.entity_id
_entity_poly.type
_entity_poly.pdbx_seq_one_letter_code
_entity_poly.pdbx_strand_id
1 'polypeptide(L)' 'MTTDDIMLQRLDEMVCFLAIIAKRGARQADLIAELGDHGLTPTRIAQLLGTSANAVSVTLHKVRKARKSKG' A
#
# COMPACT_ATOMS: atom_id res chain seq x y z
N MET A 1 -14.07 7.82 23.79
CA MET A 1 -12.78 7.68 23.10
C MET A 1 -11.75 7.40 24.16
N THR A 2 -11.16 6.21 24.11
CA THR A 2 -10.18 5.70 25.07
C THR A 2 -8.76 6.11 24.66
N THR A 3 -7.80 5.96 25.55
CA THR A 3 -6.38 6.15 25.23
C THR A 3 -5.93 5.23 24.10
N ASP A 4 -6.46 4.01 24.04
CA ASP A 4 -6.15 3.02 23.01
C ASP A 4 -6.65 3.49 21.63
N ASP A 5 -7.84 4.08 21.56
CA ASP A 5 -8.38 4.66 20.32
C ASP A 5 -7.47 5.79 19.79
N ILE A 6 -6.96 6.64 20.71
CA ILE A 6 -6.04 7.73 20.36
C ILE A 6 -4.72 7.15 19.83
N MET A 7 -4.18 6.12 20.49
CA MET A 7 -2.93 5.47 20.07
C MET A 7 -3.05 4.82 18.68
N LEU A 8 -4.16 4.12 18.43
CA LEU A 8 -4.44 3.52 17.13
C LEU A 8 -4.53 4.58 16.02
N GLN A 9 -5.17 5.72 16.30
CA GLN A 9 -5.24 6.82 15.35
C GLN A 9 -3.86 7.40 15.04
N ARG A 10 -2.99 7.60 16.05
CA ARG A 10 -1.63 8.10 15.82
C ARG A 10 -0.77 7.14 15.02
N LEU A 11 -0.90 5.83 15.27
CA LEU A 11 -0.23 4.81 14.47
C LEU A 11 -0.69 4.84 13.01
N ASP A 12 -1.99 5.03 12.78
CA ASP A 12 -2.52 5.14 11.42
C ASP A 12 -1.98 6.38 10.68
N GLU A 13 -1.91 7.53 11.38
CA GLU A 13 -1.28 8.76 10.87
C GLU A 13 0.20 8.55 10.51
N MET A 14 0.96 7.84 11.35
CA MET A 14 2.37 7.50 11.08
C MET A 14 2.53 6.65 9.82
N VAL A 15 1.68 5.63 9.65
CA VAL A 15 1.69 4.79 8.43
C VAL A 15 1.41 5.62 7.19
N CYS A 16 0.47 6.56 7.28
CA CYS A 16 0.15 7.47 6.17
C CYS A 16 1.36 8.36 5.80
N PHE A 17 2.05 8.93 6.80
CA PHE A 17 3.25 9.74 6.54
C PHE A 17 4.39 8.94 5.92
N LEU A 18 4.64 7.72 6.40
CA LEU A 18 5.65 6.83 5.82
C LEU A 18 5.33 6.47 4.37
N ALA A 19 4.05 6.23 4.05
CA ALA A 19 3.62 5.98 2.67
C ALA A 19 3.86 7.20 1.75
N ILE A 20 3.69 8.42 2.25
CA ILE A 20 4.00 9.66 1.51
C ILE A 20 5.51 9.78 1.26
N ILE A 21 6.35 9.44 2.24
CA ILE A 21 7.81 9.47 2.09
C ILE A 21 8.27 8.43 1.07
N ALA A 22 7.76 7.19 1.15
CA ALA A 22 8.11 6.11 0.24
C ALA A 22 7.78 6.42 -1.24
N LYS A 23 6.77 7.27 -1.50
CA LYS A 23 6.43 7.74 -2.85
C LYS A 23 7.52 8.57 -3.52
N ARG A 24 8.41 9.23 -2.77
CA ARG A 24 9.46 10.07 -3.35
C ARG A 24 10.57 9.20 -3.95
N GLY A 25 10.46 8.90 -5.24
CA GLY A 25 11.50 8.23 -6.02
C GLY A 25 11.23 6.76 -6.36
N ALA A 26 10.21 6.14 -5.77
CA ALA A 26 9.78 4.79 -6.13
C ALA A 26 8.69 4.79 -7.20
N ARG A 27 8.69 3.78 -8.07
CA ARG A 27 7.56 3.58 -9.00
C ARG A 27 6.36 3.11 -8.21
N GLN A 28 5.18 3.65 -8.53
CA GLN A 28 3.93 3.30 -7.84
C GLN A 28 3.65 1.79 -7.87
N ALA A 29 4.02 1.09 -8.95
CA ALA A 29 3.86 -0.36 -9.05
C ALA A 29 4.72 -1.15 -8.04
N ASP A 30 5.93 -0.67 -7.76
CA ASP A 30 6.84 -1.30 -6.80
C ASP A 30 6.30 -1.12 -5.37
N LEU A 31 5.80 0.08 -5.05
CA LEU A 31 5.13 0.35 -3.78
C LEU A 31 3.87 -0.50 -3.59
N ILE A 32 3.06 -0.65 -4.64
CA ILE A 32 1.87 -1.52 -4.59
C ILE A 32 2.27 -2.97 -4.33
N ALA A 33 3.33 -3.46 -4.99
CA ALA A 33 3.83 -4.82 -4.81
C ALA A 33 4.32 -5.06 -3.37
N GLU A 34 5.14 -4.16 -2.85
CA GLU A 34 5.72 -4.25 -1.51
C GLU A 34 4.65 -4.19 -0.42
N LEU A 35 3.74 -3.22 -0.48
CA LEU A 35 2.62 -3.13 0.47
C LEU A 35 1.70 -4.35 0.41
N GLY A 36 1.48 -4.90 -0.80
CA GLY A 36 0.71 -6.12 -0.99
C GLY A 36 1.40 -7.37 -0.42
N ASP A 37 2.72 -7.47 -0.57
CA ASP A 37 3.53 -8.55 0.01
C ASP A 37 3.53 -8.48 1.56
N HIS A 38 3.37 -7.28 2.14
CA HIS A 38 3.15 -7.06 3.57
C HIS A 38 1.70 -7.25 4.04
N GLY A 39 0.81 -7.75 3.17
CA GLY A 39 -0.55 -8.14 3.53
C GLY A 39 -1.56 -6.98 3.58
N LEU A 40 -1.21 -5.78 3.10
CA LEU A 40 -2.18 -4.71 3.00
C LEU A 40 -3.21 -5.01 1.90
N THR A 41 -4.46 -4.68 2.19
CA THR A 41 -5.55 -4.88 1.23
C THR A 41 -5.50 -3.83 0.12
N PRO A 42 -6.04 -4.15 -1.08
CA PRO A 42 -6.09 -3.18 -2.18
C PRO A 42 -6.78 -1.86 -1.82
N THR A 43 -7.82 -1.91 -1.00
CA THR A 43 -8.53 -0.72 -0.49
C THR A 43 -7.62 0.14 0.39
N ARG A 44 -6.86 -0.47 1.29
CA ARG A 44 -5.95 0.27 2.18
C ARG A 44 -4.80 0.89 1.41
N ILE A 45 -4.20 0.13 0.48
CA ILE A 45 -3.14 0.63 -0.41
C ILE A 45 -3.66 1.79 -1.25
N ALA A 46 -4.89 1.71 -1.77
CA ALA A 46 -5.51 2.78 -2.55
C ALA A 46 -5.67 4.08 -1.75
N GLN A 47 -6.08 3.99 -0.47
CA GLN A 47 -6.16 5.14 0.44
C GLN A 47 -4.78 5.76 0.67
N LEU A 48 -3.77 4.95 1.01
CA LEU A 48 -2.40 5.42 1.27
C LEU A 48 -1.75 6.03 0.02
N LEU A 49 -2.00 5.42 -1.14
CA LEU A 49 -1.40 5.82 -2.39
C LEU A 49 -2.18 6.90 -3.15
N GLY A 50 -3.41 7.24 -2.74
CA GLY A 50 -4.25 8.22 -3.42
C GLY A 50 -4.64 7.75 -4.83
N THR A 51 -5.07 6.50 -4.95
CA THR A 51 -5.48 5.88 -6.23
C THR A 51 -6.73 5.03 -6.03
N SER A 52 -7.20 4.33 -7.07
CA SER A 52 -8.36 3.42 -6.97
C SER A 52 -7.95 2.00 -6.56
N ALA A 53 -8.79 1.33 -5.78
CA ALA A 53 -8.59 -0.08 -5.42
C ALA A 53 -8.50 -0.99 -6.66
N ASN A 54 -9.22 -0.64 -7.74
CA ASN A 54 -9.13 -1.37 -9.01
C ASN A 54 -7.74 -1.24 -9.64
N ALA A 55 -7.16 -0.03 -9.67
CA ALA A 55 -5.80 0.18 -10.17
C ALA A 55 -4.77 -0.63 -9.37
N VAL A 56 -4.94 -0.70 -8.04
CA VAL A 56 -4.10 -1.53 -7.17
C VAL A 56 -4.24 -3.01 -7.52
N SER A 57 -5.47 -3.53 -7.59
CA SER A 57 -5.74 -4.94 -7.92
C SER A 57 -5.17 -5.35 -9.28
N VAL A 58 -5.35 -4.52 -10.31
CA VAL A 58 -4.76 -4.75 -11.64
C VAL A 58 -3.23 -4.77 -11.58
N THR A 59 -2.63 -3.85 -10.81
CA THR A 59 -1.18 -3.78 -10.65
C THR A 59 -0.63 -5.02 -9.94
N LEU A 60 -1.24 -5.44 -8.83
CA LEU A 60 -0.88 -6.69 -8.13
C LEU A 60 -0.99 -7.91 -9.04
N HIS A 61 -2.05 -7.99 -9.85
CA HIS A 61 -2.22 -9.06 -10.83
C HIS A 61 -1.09 -9.07 -11.87
N LYS A 62 -0.74 -7.90 -12.43
CA LYS A 62 0.37 -7.76 -13.38
C LYS A 62 1.71 -8.16 -12.77
N VAL A 63 1.99 -7.74 -11.53
CA VAL A 63 3.21 -8.09 -10.79
C VAL A 63 3.30 -9.61 -10.57
N ARG A 64 2.20 -10.25 -10.12
CA ARG A 64 2.14 -11.71 -9.94
C ARG A 64 2.38 -12.46 -11.25
N LYS A 65 1.77 -12.01 -12.34
CA LYS A 65 1.97 -12.59 -13.68
C LYS A 65 3.44 -12.47 -14.13
N ALA A 66 4.05 -11.30 -13.95
CA ALA A 66 5.44 -11.05 -14.31
C ALA A 66 6.43 -11.88 -13.48
N ARG A 67 6.15 -12.11 -12.18
CA ARG A 67 6.93 -13.03 -11.33
C ARG A 67 6.83 -14.47 -11.84
N LYS A 68 5.63 -14.93 -12.23
CA LYS A 68 5.41 -16.29 -12.75
C LYS A 68 6.08 -16.56 -14.11
N SER A 69 6.24 -15.54 -14.95
CA SER A 69 6.93 -15.70 -16.26
C SER A 69 8.45 -15.66 -16.19
N LYS A 70 9.03 -15.32 -15.02
CA LYS A 70 10.48 -15.22 -14.81
C LYS A 70 11.07 -16.39 -14.01
N GLY A 71 10.22 -17.29 -13.52
CA GLY A 71 10.62 -18.58 -12.93
C GLY A 71 10.36 -19.70 -13.91
#